data_AF-A0A871XYZ3-F1
#
_entry.id   AF-A0A871XYZ3-F1
#
_cell.length_a   1.000
_cell.length_b   1.000
_cell.length_c   1.000
_cell.angle_alpha   90.00
_cell.angle_beta   90.00
_cell.angle_gamma   90.00
#
_symmetry.space_group_name_H-M   'P 1'
#
loop_
_entity.id
_entity.type
_entity.pdbx_description
1 polymer ?
#
loop_
_entity_poly.entity_id
_entity_poly.type
_entity_poly.pdbx_seq_one_letter_code
_entity_poly.pdbx_strand_id
1 'polypeptide(L)'
;MAKNSSKASFIPLLVAAIAIVLSIAITVITRNQAHAFLLHLIGYILTPLVVALAMGWDAIDQRKKTGADAWFEKNTKFSLILRILTGLSFIIALPHISSMAKDIAEKLAS
;
A
#
# COMPACT_ATOMS: atom_id res chain seq x y z
N MET A 1 -39.45 5.27 -2.61
CA MET A 1 -38.30 4.47 -3.08
C MET A 1 -37.14 4.75 -2.16
N ALA A 2 -36.69 3.77 -1.37
CA ALA A 2 -35.41 3.91 -0.66
C ALA A 2 -34.33 4.04 -1.73
N LYS A 3 -33.69 5.22 -1.81
CA LYS A 3 -32.48 5.41 -2.63
C LYS A 3 -31.52 4.30 -2.22
N ASN A 4 -30.97 3.55 -3.18
CA ASN A 4 -29.89 2.60 -2.91
C ASN A 4 -28.81 3.36 -2.12
N SER A 5 -28.70 3.06 -0.82
CA SER A 5 -27.68 3.67 0.03
C SER A 5 -26.32 3.38 -0.59
N SER A 6 -25.49 4.41 -0.72
CA SER A 6 -24.13 4.18 -1.21
C SER A 6 -23.35 3.39 -0.17
N LYS A 7 -22.53 2.43 -0.62
CA LYS A 7 -21.71 1.57 0.25
C LYS A 7 -20.25 1.97 0.19
N ALA A 8 -19.49 1.63 1.22
CA ALA A 8 -18.04 1.80 1.22
C ALA A 8 -17.37 1.05 0.03
N SER A 9 -16.38 1.69 -0.58
CA SER A 9 -15.69 1.14 -1.75
C SER A 9 -14.66 0.07 -1.36
N PHE A 10 -14.61 -1.04 -2.09
CA PHE A 10 -13.56 -2.06 -1.95
C PHE A 10 -12.25 -1.67 -2.66
N ILE A 11 -12.27 -0.64 -3.51
CA ILE A 11 -11.12 -0.26 -4.36
C ILE A 11 -9.84 0.06 -3.56
N PRO A 12 -9.87 0.82 -2.46
CA PRO A 12 -8.65 1.10 -1.70
C PRO A 12 -8.00 -0.18 -1.16
N LEU A 13 -8.81 -1.15 -0.72
CA LEU A 13 -8.31 -2.45 -0.26
C LEU A 13 -7.68 -3.26 -1.39
N LEU A 14 -8.30 -3.27 -2.57
CA LEU A 14 -7.75 -3.92 -3.76
C LEU A 14 -6.40 -3.31 -4.17
N VAL A 15 -6.30 -1.98 -4.19
CA VAL A 15 -5.06 -1.26 -4.51
C VAL A 15 -3.94 -1.62 -3.53
N ALA A 16 -4.24 -1.61 -2.22
CA ALA A 16 -3.28 -2.01 -1.19
C ALA A 16 -2.80 -3.46 -1.36
N ALA A 17 -3.72 -4.39 -1.63
CA ALA A 17 -3.39 -5.79 -1.83
C ALA A 17 -2.49 -5.99 -3.06
N ILE A 18 -2.82 -5.37 -4.19
CA ILE A 18 -2.01 -5.44 -5.42
C ILE A 18 -0.62 -4.85 -5.18
N ALA A 19 -0.53 -3.69 -4.52
CA ALA A 19 0.75 -3.04 -4.23
C ALA A 19 1.68 -3.92 -3.37
N ILE A 20 1.12 -4.58 -2.34
CA ILE A 20 1.85 -5.54 -1.51
C ILE A 20 2.34 -6.74 -2.34
N VAL A 21 1.46 -7.35 -3.15
CA VAL A 21 1.82 -8.51 -3.97
C VAL A 21 2.94 -8.16 -4.95
N LEU A 22 2.84 -7.01 -5.62
CA LEU A 22 3.87 -6.55 -6.55
C LEU A 22 5.19 -6.25 -5.84
N SER A 23 5.16 -5.61 -4.66
CA SER A 23 6.38 -5.35 -3.86
C SER A 23 7.07 -6.64 -3.43
N ILE A 24 6.31 -7.64 -2.95
CA ILE A 24 6.85 -8.96 -2.60
C ILE A 24 7.43 -9.64 -3.84
N ALA A 25 6.71 -9.60 -4.97
CA ALA A 25 7.17 -10.18 -6.22
C ALA A 25 8.50 -9.57 -6.66
N ILE A 26 8.66 -8.24 -6.57
CA ILE A 26 9.93 -7.55 -6.83
C ILE A 26 11.05 -8.15 -5.95
N THR A 27 10.82 -8.26 -4.64
CA THR A 27 11.83 -8.84 -3.73
C THR A 27 12.23 -10.26 -4.13
N VAL A 28 11.26 -11.09 -4.54
CA VAL A 28 11.53 -12.48 -4.95
C VAL A 28 12.30 -12.56 -6.26
N ILE A 29 11.92 -11.77 -7.28
CA ILE A 29 12.58 -11.82 -8.59
C ILE A 29 13.98 -11.20 -8.58
N THR A 30 14.22 -10.18 -7.76
CA THR A 30 15.51 -9.49 -7.69
C THR A 30 16.48 -10.08 -6.67
N ARG A 31 16.09 -11.14 -5.93
CA ARG A 31 16.91 -11.71 -4.83
C ARG A 31 18.35 -12.07 -5.21
N ASN A 32 18.59 -12.43 -6.47
CA ASN A 32 19.89 -12.84 -7.01
C ASN A 32 20.43 -11.85 -8.06
N GLN A 33 19.82 -10.66 -8.18
CA GLN A 33 20.25 -9.63 -9.13
C GLN A 33 21.08 -8.59 -8.40
N ALA A 34 22.31 -8.37 -8.87
CA ALA A 34 23.11 -7.23 -8.44
C ALA A 34 22.56 -5.94 -9.06
N HIS A 35 22.66 -4.82 -8.33
CA HIS A 35 22.35 -3.47 -8.83
C HIS A 35 20.89 -3.25 -9.27
N ALA A 36 19.93 -3.88 -8.59
CA ALA A 36 18.50 -3.75 -8.87
C ALA A 36 17.83 -2.55 -8.17
N PHE A 37 18.59 -1.47 -7.90
CA PHE A 37 18.16 -0.30 -7.14
C PHE A 37 16.77 0.23 -7.52
N LEU A 38 16.53 0.46 -8.82
CA LEU A 38 15.26 1.06 -9.28
C LEU A 38 14.06 0.17 -8.99
N LEU A 39 14.21 -1.15 -9.15
CA LEU A 39 13.15 -2.10 -8.81
C LEU A 39 12.86 -2.08 -7.31
N HIS A 40 13.91 -2.03 -6.48
CA HIS A 40 13.72 -1.90 -5.03
C HIS A 40 13.13 -0.55 -4.62
N LEU A 41 13.42 0.54 -5.33
CA LEU A 41 12.77 1.83 -5.13
C LEU A 41 11.27 1.76 -5.45
N ILE A 42 10.90 1.11 -6.55
CA ILE A 42 9.48 0.88 -6.89
C ILE A 42 8.80 0.05 -5.81
N GLY A 43 9.43 -1.05 -5.37
CA GLY A 43 8.90 -1.89 -4.29
C GLY A 43 8.72 -1.14 -2.98
N TYR A 44 9.67 -0.26 -2.64
CA TYR A 44 9.56 0.66 -1.51
C TYR A 44 8.38 1.62 -1.69
N ILE A 45 8.22 2.29 -2.84
CA ILE A 45 7.09 3.19 -3.08
C ILE A 45 5.75 2.45 -2.98
N LEU A 46 5.66 1.24 -3.52
CA LEU A 46 4.44 0.43 -3.46
C LEU A 46 4.03 0.09 -2.03
N THR A 47 4.99 -0.05 -1.10
CA THR A 47 4.67 -0.50 0.26
C THR A 47 4.41 0.60 1.28
N PRO A 48 5.31 1.35 1.94
CA PRO A 48 4.78 2.25 2.95
C PRO A 48 3.90 3.34 2.30
N LEU A 49 4.27 3.80 1.11
CA LEU A 49 3.62 4.97 0.52
C LEU A 49 2.25 4.65 -0.11
N VAL A 50 2.20 3.77 -1.12
CA VAL A 50 0.92 3.48 -1.81
C VAL A 50 -0.09 2.82 -0.87
N VAL A 51 0.34 1.91 0.03
CA VAL A 51 -0.59 1.29 1.00
C VAL A 51 -1.13 2.32 2.00
N ALA A 52 -0.30 3.22 2.52
CA ALA A 52 -0.77 4.28 3.42
C ALA A 52 -1.70 5.27 2.70
N LEU A 53 -1.44 5.59 1.43
CA LEU A 53 -2.33 6.41 0.60
C LEU A 53 -3.68 5.72 0.37
N ALA A 54 -3.70 4.41 0.17
CA ALA A 54 -4.95 3.64 0.07
C ALA A 54 -5.76 3.69 1.38
N MET A 55 -5.10 3.58 2.54
CA MET A 55 -5.76 3.77 3.83
C MET A 55 -6.32 5.20 3.99
N GLY A 56 -5.55 6.21 3.59
CA GLY A 56 -5.99 7.62 3.61
C GLY A 56 -7.18 7.86 2.67
N TRP A 57 -7.17 7.24 1.49
CA TRP A 57 -8.28 7.29 0.54
C TRP A 57 -9.55 6.69 1.15
N ASP A 58 -9.50 5.49 1.73
CA ASP A 58 -10.66 4.88 2.40
C ASP A 58 -11.23 5.80 3.50
N ALA A 59 -10.37 6.35 4.35
CA ALA A 59 -10.78 7.25 5.43
C ALA A 59 -11.49 8.51 4.90
N ILE A 60 -10.95 9.13 3.84
CA ILE A 60 -11.52 10.33 3.22
C ILE A 60 -12.84 10.00 2.51
N ASP A 61 -12.91 8.90 1.76
CA ASP A 61 -14.09 8.49 1.02
C ASP A 61 -15.26 8.17 1.96
N GLN A 62 -15.02 7.35 2.99
CA GLN A 62 -16.06 7.03 3.98
C GLN A 62 -16.51 8.27 4.76
N ARG A 63 -15.59 9.17 5.13
CA ARG A 63 -15.95 10.44 5.80
C ARG A 63 -16.83 11.33 4.92
N LYS A 64 -16.46 11.51 3.65
CA LYS A 64 -17.22 12.32 2.69
C LYS A 64 -18.63 11.75 2.48
N LYS A 65 -18.76 10.45 2.26
CA LYS A 65 -20.06 9.80 2.02
C LYS A 65 -20.96 9.82 3.25
N THR A 66 -20.41 9.63 4.45
CA THR A 66 -21.18 9.77 5.70
C THR A 66 -21.77 11.17 5.87
N GLY A 67 -21.03 12.21 5.48
CA GLY A 67 -21.52 13.60 5.56
C GLY A 67 -22.55 13.96 4.48
N ALA A 68 -22.51 13.28 3.33
CA ALA A 68 -23.36 13.58 2.18
C ALA A 68 -24.63 12.72 2.11
N ASP A 69 -24.60 11.50 2.65
CA ASP A 69 -25.68 10.53 2.61
C ASP A 69 -25.97 10.00 4.03
N ALA A 70 -27.12 10.40 4.58
CA ALA A 70 -27.55 10.02 5.92
C ALA A 70 -27.78 8.50 6.07
N TRP A 71 -27.94 7.78 4.96
CA TRP A 71 -28.17 6.34 4.95
C TRP A 71 -26.92 5.54 4.58
N PHE A 72 -25.76 6.20 4.40
CA PHE A 72 -24.50 5.57 3.99
C PHE A 72 -24.09 4.39 4.88
N GLU A 73 -23.81 3.24 4.27
CA GLU A 73 -23.31 2.05 4.96
C GLU A 73 -21.78 2.06 5.05
N LYS A 74 -21.26 2.46 6.21
CA LYS A 74 -19.81 2.37 6.54
C LYS A 74 -19.35 0.91 6.58
N ASN A 75 -18.09 0.69 6.20
CA ASN A 75 -17.44 -0.60 6.37
C ASN A 75 -16.17 -0.45 7.20
N THR A 76 -16.32 -0.62 8.52
CA THR A 76 -15.22 -0.52 9.48
C THR A 76 -14.21 -1.66 9.35
N LYS A 77 -14.61 -2.81 8.79
CA LYS A 77 -13.71 -3.94 8.55
C LYS A 77 -12.68 -3.59 7.48
N PHE A 78 -13.08 -2.94 6.39
CA PHE A 78 -12.14 -2.51 5.35
C PHE A 78 -11.11 -1.52 5.90
N SER A 79 -11.54 -0.54 6.69
CA SER A 79 -10.63 0.40 7.35
C SER A 79 -9.68 -0.28 8.33
N LEU A 80 -10.14 -1.29 9.08
CA LEU A 80 -9.29 -2.07 9.98
C LEU A 80 -8.24 -2.87 9.20
N ILE A 81 -8.65 -3.56 8.13
CA ILE A 81 -7.73 -4.32 7.28
C ILE A 81 -6.68 -3.39 6.68
N LEU A 82 -7.06 -2.23 6.15
CA LEU A 82 -6.12 -1.25 5.59
C LEU A 82 -5.11 -0.73 6.62
N ARG A 83 -5.50 -0.55 7.88
CA ARG A 83 -4.57 -0.17 8.95
C ARG A 83 -3.54 -1.27 9.22
N ILE A 84 -3.99 -2.52 9.29
CA ILE A 84 -3.11 -3.68 9.47
C ILE A 84 -2.15 -3.81 8.28
N LEU A 85 -2.67 -3.72 7.05
CA LEU A 85 -1.87 -3.77 5.82
C LEU A 85 -0.86 -2.62 5.77
N THR A 86 -1.24 -1.42 6.20
CA THR A 86 -0.31 -0.28 6.30
C THR A 86 0.83 -0.60 7.26
N GLY A 87 0.53 -1.11 8.45
CA GLY A 87 1.58 -1.53 9.40
C GLY A 87 2.51 -2.61 8.83
N LEU A 88 1.95 -3.64 8.19
CA LEU A 88 2.71 -4.71 7.55
C LEU A 88 3.56 -4.22 6.38
N SER A 89 3.09 -3.21 5.64
CA SER A 89 3.81 -2.66 4.48
C SER A 89 5.18 -2.07 4.87
N PHE A 90 5.34 -1.53 6.08
CA PHE A 90 6.64 -1.08 6.57
C PHE A 90 7.62 -2.24 6.77
N ILE A 91 7.14 -3.40 7.20
CA ILE A 91 7.98 -4.60 7.36
C ILE A 91 8.43 -5.10 5.98
N ILE A 92 7.51 -5.10 5.01
CA ILE A 92 7.80 -5.50 3.62
C ILE A 92 8.79 -4.54 2.93
N ALA A 93 8.82 -3.27 3.36
CA ALA A 93 9.77 -2.30 2.84
C ALA A 93 11.23 -2.55 3.28
N LEU A 94 11.46 -3.28 4.38
CA LEU A 94 12.82 -3.47 4.93
C LEU A 94 13.79 -4.16 3.95
N PRO A 95 13.43 -5.27 3.26
CA PRO A 95 14.27 -5.82 2.20
C PRO A 95 14.62 -4.82 1.09
N HIS A 96 13.66 -3.99 0.66
CA HIS A 96 13.90 -2.98 -0.37
C HIS A 96 14.90 -1.92 0.07
N ILE A 97 14.74 -1.39 1.29
CA ILE A 97 15.68 -0.42 1.88
C ILE A 97 17.08 -1.04 1.98
N SER A 98 17.16 -2.28 2.46
CA SER A 98 18.44 -2.98 2.64
C SER A 98 19.18 -3.18 1.31
N SER A 99 18.48 -3.60 0.26
CA SER A 99 19.08 -3.76 -1.07
C SER A 99 19.53 -2.43 -1.66
N MET A 100 18.70 -1.37 -1.55
CA MET A 100 19.08 -0.04 -2.01
C MET A 100 20.30 0.52 -1.27
N ALA A 101 20.38 0.29 0.05
CA ALA A 101 21.51 0.72 0.85
C ALA A 101 22.82 0.02 0.44
N LYS A 102 22.76 -1.29 0.14
CA LYS A 102 23.91 -2.04 -0.38
C LYS A 102 24.39 -1.48 -1.72
N ASP A 103 23.46 -1.27 -2.67
CA ASP A 103 23.78 -0.70 -3.98
C ASP A 103 24.42 0.69 -3.88
N ILE A 104 23.97 1.53 -2.92
CA ILE A 104 24.57 2.84 -2.66
C ILE A 104 25.98 2.68 -2.05
N ALA A 105 26.14 1.80 -1.06
CA ALA A 105 27.42 1.59 -0.39
C ALA A 105 28.50 1.09 -1.36
N GLU A 106 28.16 0.15 -2.24
CA GLU A 106 29.08 -0.36 -3.26
C GLU A 106 29.54 0.74 -4.21
N LYS A 107 28.63 1.61 -4.65
CA LYS A 107 28.95 2.75 -5.53
C LYS A 107 29.83 3.82 -4.86
N LEU A 108 29.80 3.91 -3.53
CA LEU A 108 30.63 4.86 -2.79
C LEU A 108 32.00 4.28 -2.44
N ALA A 109 32.13 2.95 -2.45
CA ALA A 109 33.40 2.26 -2.19
C ALA A 109 34.24 2.03 -3.46
N SER A 110 33.65 2.22 -4.64
CA SER A 110 34.31 2.19 -5.95
C SER A 110 34.86 3.56 -6.36
#